data_AF-A0A512E2K0-F1
#
_entry.id   AF-A0A512E2K0-F1
#
_cell.length_a   1.000
_cell.length_b   1.000
_cell.length_c   1.000
_cell.angle_alpha   90.00
_cell.angle_beta   90.00
_cell.angle_gamma   90.00
#
_symmetry.space_group_name_H-M   'P 1'
#
loop_
_entity.id
_entity.type
_entity.pdbx_description
1 polymer ?
#
loop_
_entity_poly.entity_id
_entity_poly.type
_entity_poly.pdbx_seq_one_letter_code
_entity_poly.pdbx_strand_id
1 'polypeptide(L)'
;MTDTNDWTLLPLEPGGTVIVKGIPVHMNTDGKLRVPQDTPVLSREQLILDEKDADTATKKIYYALQLLTLDPAGAPQHHDALINLLDDRAEATELQPVLRSLAIISELARKGDYLGALELTRHLIQFDDALVREFPAG
;
A
#
# COMPACT_ATOMS: atom_id res chain seq x y z
N MET A 1 -11.32 16.52 -15.98
CA MET A 1 -11.91 15.25 -15.49
C MET A 1 -11.96 15.40 -13.99
N THR A 2 -13.15 15.51 -13.41
CA THR A 2 -13.37 15.89 -12.00
C THR A 2 -12.87 14.79 -11.07
N ASP A 3 -11.86 15.09 -10.26
CA ASP A 3 -11.59 14.39 -9.01
C ASP A 3 -12.82 14.58 -8.13
N THR A 4 -13.65 13.54 -8.04
CA THR A 4 -14.73 13.48 -7.05
C THR A 4 -14.48 12.24 -6.21
N ASN A 5 -13.51 12.33 -5.28
CA ASN A 5 -13.68 11.55 -4.07
C ASN A 5 -14.93 12.10 -3.39
N ASP A 6 -16.03 11.35 -3.44
CA ASP A 6 -17.25 11.67 -2.68
C ASP A 6 -16.94 11.47 -1.20
N TRP A 7 -16.39 12.51 -0.58
CA TRP A 7 -16.09 12.52 0.85
C TRP A 7 -17.39 12.55 1.64
N THR A 8 -17.56 11.61 2.56
CA THR A 8 -18.62 11.68 3.57
C THR A 8 -18.09 12.43 4.79
N LEU A 9 -18.70 13.56 5.12
CA LEU A 9 -18.42 14.27 6.37
C LEU A 9 -19.08 13.53 7.53
N LEU A 10 -18.27 13.04 8.46
CA LEU A 10 -18.73 12.40 9.68
C LEU A 10 -18.71 13.43 10.82
N PRO A 11 -19.84 13.76 11.46
CA PRO A 11 -19.87 14.69 12.58
C PRO A 11 -19.22 14.03 13.80
N LEU A 12 -17.92 14.23 13.98
CA LEU A 12 -17.14 13.68 15.08
C LEU A 12 -16.73 14.83 16.02
N GLU A 13 -17.38 14.90 17.19
CA GLU A 13 -17.01 15.84 18.24
C GLU A 13 -15.77 15.35 19.03
N PRO A 14 -15.01 16.23 19.69
CA PRO A 14 -13.91 15.83 20.56
C PRO A 14 -14.38 14.85 21.65
N GLY A 15 -13.73 13.68 21.75
CA GLY A 15 -14.16 12.58 22.62
C GLY A 15 -15.14 11.60 21.97
N GLY A 16 -15.59 11.90 20.74
CA GLY A 16 -16.51 11.08 19.96
C GLY A 16 -15.88 9.83 19.36
N THR A 17 -16.74 8.92 18.91
CA THR A 17 -16.37 7.65 18.26
C THR A 17 -17.20 7.45 17.00
N VAL A 18 -16.57 6.99 15.93
CA VAL A 18 -17.24 6.53 14.73
C VAL A 18 -16.75 5.14 14.35
N ILE A 19 -17.56 4.36 13.64
CA ILE A 19 -17.17 3.04 13.14
C ILE A 19 -17.08 3.13 11.62
N VAL A 20 -15.91 2.82 11.07
CA VAL A 20 -15.63 2.83 9.62
C VAL A 20 -15.28 1.41 9.19
N LYS A 21 -16.11 0.80 8.33
CA LYS A 21 -15.94 -0.60 7.90
C LYS A 21 -15.71 -1.59 9.06
N GLY A 22 -16.41 -1.40 10.18
CA GLY A 22 -16.29 -2.24 11.37
C GLY A 22 -15.14 -1.88 12.32
N ILE A 23 -14.27 -0.92 11.96
CA ILE A 23 -13.17 -0.45 12.78
C ILE A 23 -13.62 0.78 13.58
N PRO A 24 -13.57 0.77 14.93
CA PRO A 24 -13.83 1.95 15.73
C PRO A 24 -12.67 2.94 15.63
N VAL A 25 -13.00 4.19 15.32
CA VAL A 25 -12.09 5.34 15.29
C VAL A 25 -12.54 6.32 16.36
N HIS A 26 -11.70 6.52 17.38
CA HIS A 26 -11.95 7.41 18.49
C HIS A 26 -11.18 8.72 18.33
N MET A 27 -11.84 9.87 18.45
CA MET A 27 -11.18 11.17 18.48
C MET A 27 -10.97 11.61 19.93
N ASN A 28 -9.72 11.92 20.28
CA ASN A 28 -9.38 12.49 21.58
C ASN A 28 -9.73 13.97 21.64
N THR A 29 -9.78 14.49 22.86
CA THR A 29 -9.95 15.93 23.10
C THR A 29 -8.79 16.77 22.57
N ASP A 30 -7.61 16.18 22.38
CA ASP A 30 -6.44 16.82 21.75
C ASP A 30 -6.40 16.68 20.21
N GLY A 31 -7.48 16.17 19.60
CA GLY A 31 -7.61 16.00 18.15
C GLY A 31 -6.90 14.78 17.57
N LYS A 32 -6.24 13.95 18.40
CA LYS A 32 -5.61 12.71 17.93
C LYS A 32 -6.64 11.60 17.75
N LEU A 33 -6.41 10.75 16.76
CA LEU A 33 -7.23 9.57 16.51
C LEU A 33 -6.62 8.34 17.18
N ARG A 34 -7.48 7.44 17.68
CA ARG A 34 -7.11 6.11 18.19
C ARG A 34 -7.96 5.06 17.49
N VAL A 35 -7.31 3.99 17.08
CA VAL A 35 -7.91 2.78 16.51
C VAL A 35 -7.43 1.56 17.31
N PRO A 36 -8.09 0.40 17.20
CA PRO A 36 -7.58 -0.84 17.78
C PRO A 36 -6.15 -1.14 17.31
N GLN A 37 -5.32 -1.71 18.18
CA GLN A 37 -3.90 -1.91 17.95
C GLN A 37 -3.58 -2.69 16.66
N ASP A 38 -4.37 -3.71 16.33
CA ASP A 38 -4.17 -4.58 15.16
C ASP A 38 -4.89 -4.06 13.90
N THR A 39 -5.38 -2.81 13.94
CA THR A 39 -5.99 -2.19 12.77
C THR A 39 -4.92 -1.86 11.75
N PRO A 40 -5.01 -2.35 10.50
CA PRO A 40 -4.11 -1.90 9.46
C PRO A 40 -4.39 -0.42 9.16
N VAL A 41 -3.38 0.42 9.39
CA VAL A 41 -3.43 1.85 9.08
C VAL A 41 -2.34 2.16 8.07
N LEU A 42 -2.72 2.90 7.03
CA LEU A 42 -1.80 3.53 6.11
C LEU A 42 -1.90 5.04 6.32
N SER A 43 -0.75 5.65 6.59
CA SER A 43 -0.60 7.08 6.70
C SER A 43 0.10 7.64 5.46
N ARG A 44 0.07 8.96 5.30
CA ARG A 44 0.77 9.62 4.18
C ARG A 44 2.26 9.32 4.19
N GLU A 45 2.86 9.20 5.37
CA GLU A 45 4.27 8.84 5.57
C GLU A 45 4.58 7.42 5.06
N GLN A 46 3.60 6.52 5.10
CA GLN A 46 3.73 5.15 4.60
C GLN A 46 3.53 5.04 3.09
N LEU A 47 3.21 6.16 2.40
CA LEU A 47 2.70 6.25 1.03
C LEU A 47 1.25 5.74 0.92
N ILE A 48 0.39 6.49 0.26
CA ILE A 48 -0.94 6.05 -0.17
C ILE A 48 -1.00 6.33 -1.65
N LEU A 49 -1.18 5.29 -2.46
CA LEU A 49 -1.26 5.42 -3.92
C LEU A 49 -2.70 5.31 -4.37
N ASP A 50 -3.10 6.21 -5.27
CA ASP A 50 -4.27 6.00 -6.11
C ASP A 50 -3.89 5.11 -7.31
N GLU A 51 -4.86 4.43 -7.90
CA GLU A 51 -4.64 3.55 -9.07
C GLU A 51 -3.93 4.28 -10.21
N LYS A 52 -4.30 5.55 -10.45
CA LYS A 52 -3.72 6.40 -11.51
C LYS A 52 -2.24 6.71 -11.28
N ASP A 53 -1.78 6.71 -10.03
CA ASP A 53 -0.40 7.03 -9.64
C ASP A 53 0.48 5.77 -9.57
N ALA A 54 -0.12 4.58 -9.71
CA ALA A 54 0.58 3.29 -9.84
C ALA A 54 1.13 3.10 -11.26
N ASP A 55 1.98 4.02 -11.70
CA ASP A 55 2.48 4.15 -13.07
C ASP A 55 3.74 3.34 -13.38
N THR A 56 4.48 2.90 -12.36
CA THR A 56 5.66 2.01 -12.51
C THR A 56 5.37 0.59 -12.05
N ALA A 57 6.14 -0.39 -12.52
CA ALA A 57 5.96 -1.79 -12.15
C ALA A 57 5.99 -2.00 -10.61
N THR A 58 6.93 -1.36 -9.92
CA THR A 58 7.05 -1.47 -8.46
C THR A 58 5.92 -0.73 -7.72
N LYS A 59 5.43 0.40 -8.24
CA LYS A 59 4.25 1.07 -7.67
C LYS A 59 2.96 0.26 -7.86
N LYS A 60 2.82 -0.47 -8.97
CA LYS A 60 1.70 -1.40 -9.18
C LYS A 60 1.70 -2.53 -8.15
N ILE A 61 2.86 -3.10 -7.84
CA ILE A 61 3.02 -4.09 -6.75
C ILE A 61 2.58 -3.48 -5.42
N TYR A 62 3.05 -2.26 -5.11
CA TYR A 62 2.65 -1.56 -3.89
C TYR A 62 1.13 -1.36 -3.82
N TYR A 63 0.52 -0.92 -4.92
CA TYR A 63 -0.92 -0.69 -4.98
C TYR A 63 -1.72 -1.98 -4.79
N ALA A 64 -1.30 -3.11 -5.37
CA ALA A 64 -1.93 -4.41 -5.14
C ALA A 64 -1.86 -4.84 -3.66
N LEU A 65 -0.71 -4.63 -3.00
CA LEU A 65 -0.56 -4.87 -1.56
C LEU A 65 -1.41 -3.93 -0.71
N GLN A 66 -1.59 -2.68 -1.14
CA GLN A 66 -2.47 -1.71 -0.50
C GLN A 66 -3.92 -2.19 -0.57
N LEU A 67 -4.37 -2.69 -1.72
CA LEU A 67 -5.70 -3.29 -1.87
C LEU A 67 -5.88 -4.52 -0.98
N LEU A 68 -4.89 -5.42 -0.92
CA LEU A 68 -4.91 -6.56 0.01
C LEU A 68 -5.03 -6.14 1.48
N THR A 69 -4.47 -4.98 1.84
CA THR A 69 -4.52 -4.42 3.19
C THR A 69 -5.88 -3.78 3.52
N LEU A 70 -6.50 -3.11 2.55
CA LEU A 70 -7.69 -2.26 2.77
C LEU A 70 -9.01 -2.89 2.32
N ASP A 71 -8.96 -3.90 1.44
CA ASP A 71 -10.09 -4.60 0.85
C ASP A 71 -9.95 -6.13 1.03
N PRO A 72 -10.20 -6.64 2.25
CA PRO A 72 -10.12 -8.07 2.52
C PRO A 72 -11.17 -8.89 1.73
N ALA A 73 -12.26 -8.26 1.26
CA ALA A 73 -13.31 -8.94 0.49
C ALA A 73 -12.85 -9.30 -0.93
N GLY A 74 -12.02 -8.44 -1.54
CA GLY A 74 -11.40 -8.67 -2.86
C GLY A 74 -10.09 -9.47 -2.82
N ALA A 75 -9.65 -9.94 -1.64
CA ALA A 75 -8.31 -10.50 -1.45
C ALA A 75 -7.89 -11.57 -2.47
N PRO A 76 -8.73 -12.55 -2.86
CA PRO A 76 -8.35 -13.54 -3.87
C PRO A 76 -7.91 -12.92 -5.21
N GLN A 77 -8.66 -11.91 -5.68
CA GLN A 77 -8.37 -11.23 -6.95
C GLN A 77 -7.11 -10.38 -6.85
N HIS A 78 -6.92 -9.70 -5.72
CA HIS A 78 -5.74 -8.88 -5.48
C HIS A 78 -4.46 -9.74 -5.32
N HIS A 79 -4.57 -10.95 -4.79
CA HIS A 79 -3.48 -11.93 -4.74
C HIS A 79 -3.06 -12.39 -6.14
N ASP A 80 -4.01 -12.75 -7.00
CA ASP A 80 -3.73 -13.15 -8.38
C ASP A 80 -3.04 -12.01 -9.15
N ALA A 81 -3.53 -10.78 -8.98
CA ALA A 81 -2.91 -9.60 -9.59
C ALA A 81 -1.49 -9.37 -9.06
N LEU A 82 -1.27 -9.50 -7.75
CA LEU A 82 0.04 -9.34 -7.12
C LEU A 82 1.06 -10.34 -7.68
N ILE A 83 0.69 -11.61 -7.83
CA ILE A 83 1.58 -12.66 -8.34
C ILE A 83 2.06 -12.32 -9.74
N ASN A 84 1.14 -11.98 -10.65
CA ASN A 84 1.50 -11.60 -12.02
C ASN A 84 2.44 -10.39 -12.05
N LEU A 85 2.18 -9.38 -11.22
CA LEU A 85 3.04 -8.18 -11.14
C LEU A 85 4.44 -8.49 -10.60
N LEU A 86 4.56 -9.42 -9.64
CA LEU A 86 5.84 -9.86 -9.09
C LEU A 86 6.65 -10.62 -10.15
N ASP A 87 6.00 -11.53 -10.88
CA ASP A 87 6.61 -12.31 -11.96
C ASP A 87 7.08 -11.40 -13.09
N ASP A 88 6.21 -10.51 -13.59
CA ASP A 88 6.55 -9.51 -14.62
C ASP A 88 7.76 -8.65 -14.19
N ARG A 89 7.80 -8.23 -12.93
CA ARG A 89 8.90 -7.40 -12.41
C ARG A 89 10.20 -8.19 -12.28
N ALA A 90 10.12 -9.48 -11.93
CA ALA A 90 11.27 -10.37 -11.82
C ALA A 90 11.87 -10.69 -13.20
N GLU A 91 11.03 -10.94 -14.21
CA GLU A 91 11.49 -11.17 -15.59
C GLU A 91 12.16 -9.94 -16.20
N ALA A 92 11.76 -8.73 -15.79
CA ALA A 92 12.30 -7.48 -16.31
C ALA A 92 13.65 -7.05 -15.73
N THR A 93 14.30 -7.84 -14.87
CA THR A 93 15.57 -7.44 -14.23
C THR A 93 16.49 -8.62 -13.92
N GLU A 94 17.81 -8.39 -14.02
CA GLU A 94 18.84 -9.33 -13.58
C GLU A 94 19.45 -8.94 -12.22
N LEU A 95 19.03 -7.81 -11.64
CA LEU A 95 19.58 -7.29 -10.40
C LEU A 95 19.21 -8.19 -9.22
N GLN A 96 20.19 -8.97 -8.76
CA GLN A 96 20.03 -9.90 -7.64
C GLN A 96 19.43 -9.28 -6.36
N PRO A 97 19.76 -8.04 -5.95
CA PRO A 97 19.11 -7.40 -4.82
C PRO A 97 17.59 -7.21 -5.02
N VAL A 98 17.16 -6.84 -6.24
CA VAL A 98 15.74 -6.66 -6.58
C VAL A 98 15.02 -7.99 -6.53
N LEU A 99 15.55 -9.02 -7.18
CA LEU A 99 14.96 -10.37 -7.19
C LEU A 99 14.78 -10.92 -5.77
N ARG A 100 15.76 -10.71 -4.88
CA ARG A 100 15.63 -11.09 -3.47
C ARG A 100 14.51 -10.33 -2.76
N SER A 101 14.39 -9.02 -2.98
CA SER A 101 13.30 -8.23 -2.42
C SER A 101 11.94 -8.72 -2.89
N LEU A 102 11.78 -9.02 -4.19
CA LEU A 102 10.52 -9.56 -4.74
C LEU A 102 10.15 -10.91 -4.10
N ALA A 103 11.11 -11.80 -3.91
CA ALA A 103 10.87 -13.08 -3.24
C ALA A 103 10.43 -12.90 -1.77
N ILE A 104 11.03 -11.95 -1.04
CA ILE A 104 10.63 -11.64 0.33
C ILE A 104 9.24 -11.00 0.37
N ILE A 105 8.93 -10.09 -0.55
CA ILE A 105 7.59 -9.48 -0.69
C ILE A 105 6.52 -10.58 -0.91
N SER A 106 6.79 -11.51 -1.83
CA SER A 106 5.90 -12.65 -2.10
C SER A 106 5.67 -13.50 -0.85
N GLU A 107 6.72 -13.83 -0.11
CA GLU A 107 6.61 -14.62 1.13
C GLU A 107 5.86 -13.90 2.26
N LEU A 108 6.03 -12.58 2.40
CA LEU A 108 5.28 -11.77 3.36
C LEU A 108 3.79 -11.73 2.99
N ALA A 109 3.47 -11.48 1.72
CA ALA A 109 2.10 -11.49 1.22
C ALA A 109 1.43 -12.85 1.42
N ARG A 110 2.14 -13.96 1.14
CA ARG A 110 1.64 -15.33 1.35
C ARG A 110 1.30 -15.62 2.81
N LYS A 111 2.00 -14.98 3.76
CA LYS A 111 1.74 -15.09 5.21
C LYS A 111 0.66 -14.13 5.71
N GLY A 112 0.15 -13.25 4.85
CA GLY A 112 -0.79 -12.19 5.22
C GLY A 112 -0.13 -10.98 5.89
N ASP A 113 1.20 -10.88 5.89
CA ASP A 113 1.94 -9.72 6.40
C ASP A 113 2.06 -8.64 5.30
N TYR A 114 0.92 -8.03 4.98
CA TYR A 114 0.86 -7.03 3.91
C TYR A 114 1.54 -5.71 4.30
N LEU A 115 1.56 -5.34 5.58
CA LEU A 115 2.25 -4.14 6.04
C LEU A 115 3.77 -4.28 5.91
N GLY A 116 4.33 -5.43 6.29
CA GLY A 116 5.74 -5.72 6.04
C GLY A 116 6.08 -5.74 4.54
N ALA A 117 5.20 -6.33 3.72
CA ALA A 117 5.35 -6.33 2.27
C ALA A 117 5.32 -4.91 1.66
N LEU A 118 4.41 -4.05 2.13
CA LEU A 118 4.31 -2.64 1.71
C LEU A 118 5.58 -1.87 2.06
N GLU A 119 6.12 -2.06 3.27
CA GLU A 119 7.35 -1.40 3.69
C GLU A 119 8.53 -1.77 2.79
N LEU A 120 8.71 -3.05 2.51
CA LEU A 120 9.78 -3.51 1.63
C LEU A 120 9.60 -3.01 0.19
N THR A 121 8.36 -3.01 -0.31
CA THR A 121 8.04 -2.48 -1.65
C THR A 121 8.29 -0.98 -1.73
N ARG A 122 8.03 -0.22 -0.66
CA ARG A 122 8.34 1.22 -0.59
C ARG A 122 9.85 1.46 -0.71
N HIS A 123 10.69 0.66 -0.07
CA HIS A 123 12.14 0.74 -0.25
C HIS A 123 12.55 0.42 -1.69
N LEU A 124 11.87 -0.52 -2.34
CA LEU A 124 12.13 -0.84 -3.74
C LEU A 124 11.72 0.30 -4.69
N ILE A 125 10.62 1.01 -4.41
CA ILE A 125 10.24 2.23 -5.14
C ILE A 125 11.33 3.29 -5.02
N GLN A 126 11.83 3.52 -3.80
CA GLN A 126 12.90 4.50 -3.57
C GLN A 126 14.20 4.13 -4.29
N PHE A 127 14.51 2.84 -4.35
CA PHE A 127 15.63 2.33 -5.13
C PHE A 127 15.46 2.59 -6.63
N ASP A 128 14.28 2.27 -7.19
CA ASP A 128 13.99 2.50 -8.60
C ASP A 128 14.04 3.99 -8.96
N ASP A 129 13.46 4.86 -8.12
CA ASP A 129 13.50 6.32 -8.31
C ASP A 129 14.94 6.84 -8.28
N ALA A 130 15.77 6.32 -7.37
CA ALA A 130 17.18 6.68 -7.30
C ALA A 130 17.95 6.21 -8.56
N LEU A 131 17.65 5.01 -9.06
CA LEU A 131 18.26 4.45 -10.27
C LEU A 131 17.92 5.29 -11.51
N VAL A 132 16.64 5.64 -11.69
CA VAL A 132 16.18 6.48 -12.81
C VAL A 132 16.80 7.88 -12.75
N ARG A 133 16.94 8.45 -11.55
CA ARG A 133 17.59 9.76 -11.40
C ARG A 133 19.08 9.73 -11.76
N GLU A 134 19.78 8.66 -11.41
CA GLU A 134 21.21 8.49 -11.72
C GLU A 134 21.44 8.14 -13.20
N PHE A 135 20.55 7.34 -13.78
CA PHE A 135 20.61 6.85 -15.16
C PHE A 135 19.31 7.17 -15.90
N PRO A 136 19.06 8.46 -16.25
CA PRO A 136 17.86 8.83 -16.99
C PRO A 136 17.89 8.17 -18.37
N ALA A 137 16.77 7.58 -18.77
CA ALA A 137 16.57 7.19 -20.16
C ALA A 137 16.60 8.47 -21.02
N GLY A 138 17.50 8.51 -22.01
CA GLY A 138 17.67 9.64 -22.92
C GLY A 138 16.49 9.84 -23.86
#